data_AF-A0A6M0G2S6-F1
#
_entry.id   AF-A0A6M0G2S6-F1
#
_cell.length_a   1.000
_cell.length_b   1.000
_cell.length_c   1.000
_cell.angle_alpha   90.00
_cell.angle_beta   90.00
_cell.angle_gamma   90.00
#
_symmetry.space_group_name_H-M   'P 1'
#
loop_
_entity.id
_entity.type
_entity.pdbx_description
1 polymer ?
#
loop_
_entity_poly.entity_id
_entity_poly.type
_entity_poly.pdbx_seq_one_letter_code
_entity_poly.pdbx_strand_id
1 'polypeptide(L)'
;MANKDIQEKTLNFSTKIVNICNLLRENGGIEYDLSKQLIHSGTIIDTKIEEAQNSKSQLDFMQKMNVSLKEAKEINHWLRILIAINKKLETRLLPLLNESNELISLIHATIKNSKPKN
;
A
#
# COMPACT_ATOMS: atom_id res chain seq x y z
N MET A 1 -20.97 5.65 0.58
CA MET A 1 -20.68 4.27 1.01
C MET A 1 -19.31 3.77 0.51
N ALA A 2 -18.87 4.10 -0.70
CA ALA A 2 -17.56 3.66 -1.24
C ALA A 2 -16.30 4.14 -0.46
N ASN A 3 -16.36 5.27 0.26
CA ASN A 3 -15.19 5.85 0.93
C ASN A 3 -14.79 5.20 2.26
N LYS A 4 -15.72 4.56 2.98
CA LYS A 4 -15.37 3.82 4.22
C LYS A 4 -14.65 2.51 3.90
N ASP A 5 -15.00 1.89 2.78
CA ASP A 5 -14.45 0.61 2.35
C ASP A 5 -12.95 0.69 2.02
N ILE A 6 -12.52 1.77 1.34
CA ILE A 6 -11.10 1.92 1.00
C ILE A 6 -10.21 2.16 2.23
N GLN A 7 -10.66 2.97 3.20
CA GLN A 7 -9.89 3.25 4.41
C GLN A 7 -9.72 1.99 5.27
N GLU A 8 -10.78 1.21 5.45
CA GLU A 8 -10.69 -0.05 6.20
C GLU A 8 -9.79 -1.06 5.48
N LYS A 9 -9.89 -1.17 4.15
CA LYS A 9 -8.99 -2.02 3.35
C LYS A 9 -7.53 -1.60 3.50
N THR A 10 -7.22 -0.30 3.48
CA THR A 10 -5.84 0.16 3.59
C THR A 10 -5.28 0.01 4.99
N LEU A 11 -6.05 0.29 6.03
CA LEU A 11 -5.65 0.03 7.40
C LEU A 11 -5.34 -1.46 7.63
N ASN A 12 -6.21 -2.35 7.14
CA ASN A 12 -6.02 -3.80 7.24
C ASN A 12 -4.75 -4.23 6.49
N PHE A 13 -4.53 -3.71 5.28
CA PHE A 13 -3.33 -4.00 4.51
C PHE A 13 -2.06 -3.49 5.20
N SER A 14 -2.04 -2.25 5.69
CA SER A 14 -0.91 -1.66 6.42
C SER A 14 -0.59 -2.46 7.68
N THR A 15 -1.61 -2.93 8.41
CA THR A 15 -1.44 -3.82 9.57
C THR A 15 -0.77 -5.14 9.17
N LYS A 16 -1.19 -5.77 8.06
CA LYS A 16 -0.53 -6.98 7.54
C LYS A 16 0.91 -6.72 7.15
N ILE A 17 1.20 -5.57 6.54
CA ILE A 17 2.57 -5.14 6.21
C ILE A 17 3.44 -5.00 7.46
N VAL A 18 2.93 -4.35 8.51
CA VAL A 18 3.67 -4.25 9.78
C VAL A 18 3.95 -5.65 10.37
N ASN A 19 2.96 -6.54 10.33
CA ASN A 19 3.11 -7.90 10.85
C ASN A 19 4.15 -8.72 10.08
N ILE A 20 4.16 -8.66 8.74
CA ILE A 20 5.19 -9.39 7.97
C ILE A 20 6.58 -8.78 8.19
N CYS A 21 6.67 -7.47 8.35
CA CYS A 21 7.95 -6.81 8.63
C CYS A 21 8.54 -7.21 9.97
N ASN A 22 7.73 -7.48 11.01
CA ASN A 22 8.25 -8.05 12.25
C ASN A 22 9.01 -9.37 12.00
N LEU A 23 8.45 -10.26 11.18
CA LEU A 23 9.12 -11.51 10.79
C LEU A 23 10.37 -11.28 9.94
N LEU A 24 10.32 -10.36 8.98
CA LEU A 24 11.50 -10.04 8.15
C LEU A 24 12.65 -9.49 8.99
N ARG A 25 12.33 -8.78 10.07
CA ARG A 25 13.34 -8.21 10.97
C ARG A 25 14.02 -9.25 11.84
N GLU A 26 13.34 -10.35 12.19
CA GLU A 26 13.93 -11.46 12.94
C GLU A 26 15.04 -12.17 12.14
N ASN A 27 14.94 -12.20 10.80
CA ASN A 27 15.93 -12.84 9.93
C ASN A 27 17.22 -12.00 9.76
N GLY A 28 17.16 -10.68 10.01
CA GLY A 28 18.28 -9.76 9.80
C GLY A 28 18.59 -9.50 8.31
N GLY A 29 19.81 -9.03 8.03
CA GLY A 29 20.34 -8.91 6.67
C GLY A 29 19.53 -8.04 5.70
N ILE A 30 19.44 -8.47 4.44
CA ILE A 30 18.76 -7.73 3.36
C ILE A 30 17.25 -7.68 3.61
N GLU A 31 16.65 -8.74 4.16
CA GLU A 31 15.22 -8.74 4.52
C GLU A 31 14.90 -7.67 5.57
N TYR A 32 15.79 -7.44 6.54
CA TYR A 32 15.63 -6.37 7.52
C TYR A 32 15.60 -4.98 6.85
N ASP A 33 16.51 -4.71 5.90
CA ASP A 33 16.55 -3.41 5.22
C ASP A 33 15.34 -3.18 4.31
N LEU A 34 14.90 -4.22 3.60
CA LEU A 34 13.68 -4.17 2.80
C LEU A 34 12.42 -4.00 3.65
N SER A 35 12.40 -4.57 4.86
CA SER A 35 11.27 -4.40 5.79
C SER A 35 11.05 -2.93 6.18
N LYS A 36 12.11 -2.12 6.26
CA LYS A 36 12.00 -0.68 6.55
C LYS A 36 11.26 0.06 5.43
N GLN A 37 11.57 -0.29 4.17
CA GLN A 37 10.89 0.28 3.00
C GLN A 37 9.41 -0.09 2.99
N LEU A 38 9.11 -1.36 3.28
CA LEU A 38 7.73 -1.84 3.38
C LEU A 38 6.93 -1.13 4.49
N ILE A 39 7.48 -0.98 5.70
CA ILE A 39 6.81 -0.27 6.80
C ILE A 39 6.53 1.19 6.39
N HIS A 40 7.54 1.87 5.85
CA HIS A 40 7.41 3.27 5.46
C HIS A 40 6.30 3.45 4.42
N SER A 41 6.38 2.78 3.27
CA SER A 41 5.36 2.92 2.23
C SER A 41 4.00 2.38 2.69
N GLY A 42 3.96 1.31 3.49
CA GLY A 42 2.73 0.70 4.02
C GLY A 42 1.94 1.65 4.90
N THR A 43 2.60 2.38 5.78
CA THR A 43 1.94 3.37 6.65
C THR A 43 1.47 4.60 5.87
N ILE A 44 2.24 5.06 4.87
CA ILE A 44 1.88 6.25 4.09
C ILE A 44 0.58 6.05 3.30
N ILE A 45 0.34 4.85 2.74
CA ILE A 45 -0.89 4.57 1.97
C ILE A 45 -2.13 4.93 2.79
N ASP A 46 -2.19 4.41 4.01
CA ASP A 46 -3.34 4.57 4.91
C ASP A 46 -3.46 6.02 5.39
N THR A 47 -2.37 6.60 5.89
CA THR A 47 -2.36 8.01 6.33
C THR A 47 -2.81 8.96 5.22
N LYS A 48 -2.35 8.75 3.98
CA LYS A 48 -2.73 9.61 2.85
C LYS A 48 -4.16 9.41 2.39
N ILE A 49 -4.72 8.20 2.51
CA ILE A 49 -6.14 7.96 2.26
C ILE A 49 -7.01 8.64 3.33
N GLU A 50 -6.62 8.56 4.60
CA GLU A 50 -7.30 9.28 5.69
C GLU A 50 -7.26 10.81 5.49
N GLU A 51 -6.10 11.36 5.11
CA GLU A 51 -5.98 12.77 4.76
C GLU A 51 -6.83 13.15 3.53
N ALA A 52 -7.00 12.24 2.57
CA ALA A 52 -7.80 12.46 1.37
C ALA A 52 -9.28 12.57 1.72
N GLN A 53 -9.79 11.74 2.65
CA GLN A 53 -11.18 11.83 3.11
C GLN A 53 -11.53 13.18 3.72
N ASN A 54 -10.55 13.87 4.30
CA ASN A 54 -10.67 15.19 4.91
C ASN A 54 -10.15 16.32 4.01
N SER A 55 -10.04 16.08 2.70
CA SER A 55 -9.53 17.05 1.74
C SER A 55 -10.43 18.28 1.58
N LYS A 56 -9.81 19.44 1.36
CA LYS A 56 -10.52 20.73 1.23
C LYS A 56 -10.94 21.04 -0.21
N SER A 57 -10.43 20.28 -1.18
CA SER A 57 -10.75 20.41 -2.60
C SER A 57 -10.54 19.09 -3.34
N GLN A 58 -11.14 18.97 -4.52
CA GLN A 58 -10.97 17.80 -5.40
C GLN A 58 -9.50 17.63 -5.86
N LEU A 59 -8.77 18.74 -6.07
CA LEU A 59 -7.36 18.69 -6.41
C LEU A 59 -6.52 18.14 -5.26
N ASP A 60 -6.78 18.61 -4.03
CA ASP A 60 -6.12 18.12 -2.80
C ASP A 60 -6.43 16.63 -2.57
N PHE A 61 -7.69 16.22 -2.75
CA PHE A 61 -8.09 14.80 -2.74
C PHE A 61 -7.24 13.98 -3.71
N MET A 62 -7.19 14.40 -4.98
CA MET A 62 -6.47 13.68 -6.02
C MET A 62 -4.97 13.62 -5.75
N GLN A 63 -4.35 14.69 -5.26
CA GLN A 63 -2.93 14.71 -4.93
C GLN A 63 -2.59 13.66 -3.86
N LYS A 64 -3.37 13.61 -2.77
CA LYS A 64 -3.19 12.63 -1.69
C LYS A 64 -3.40 11.20 -2.18
N MET A 65 -4.45 10.96 -2.96
CA MET A 65 -4.69 9.65 -3.58
C MET A 65 -3.56 9.22 -4.53
N ASN A 66 -2.96 10.14 -5.27
CA ASN A 66 -1.79 9.84 -6.13
C ASN A 66 -0.55 9.47 -5.31
N VAL A 67 -0.35 10.08 -4.14
CA VAL A 67 0.71 9.66 -3.21
C VAL A 67 0.45 8.23 -2.74
N SER A 68 -0.77 7.90 -2.28
CA SER A 68 -1.12 6.52 -1.90
C SER A 68 -0.91 5.54 -3.06
N LEU A 69 -1.22 5.92 -4.30
CA LEU A 69 -0.99 5.09 -5.49
C LEU A 69 0.50 4.81 -5.72
N LYS A 70 1.36 5.83 -5.54
CA LYS A 70 2.81 5.69 -5.66
C LYS A 70 3.34 4.70 -4.62
N GLU A 71 2.96 4.87 -3.36
CA GLU A 71 3.42 4.01 -2.26
C GLU A 71 2.92 2.57 -2.39
N ALA A 72 1.69 2.37 -2.87
CA ALA A 72 1.15 1.03 -3.16
C ALA A 72 1.98 0.30 -4.24
N LYS A 73 2.43 1.02 -5.28
CA LYS A 73 3.33 0.47 -6.30
C LYS A 73 4.72 0.16 -5.76
N GLU A 74 5.24 0.97 -4.85
CA GLU A 74 6.54 0.71 -4.20
C GLU A 74 6.49 -0.55 -3.34
N ILE A 75 5.46 -0.73 -2.51
CA ILE A 75 5.27 -1.97 -1.75
C ILE A 75 5.18 -3.19 -2.68
N ASN A 76 4.38 -3.09 -3.74
CA ASN A 76 4.25 -4.17 -4.72
C ASN A 76 5.63 -4.55 -5.31
N HIS A 77 6.45 -3.56 -5.63
CA HIS A 77 7.81 -3.77 -6.12
C HIS A 77 8.70 -4.48 -5.08
N TRP A 78 8.69 -4.01 -3.82
CA TRP A 78 9.49 -4.61 -2.75
C TRP A 78 9.06 -6.03 -2.40
N LEU A 79 7.76 -6.33 -2.43
CA LEU A 79 7.24 -7.68 -2.25
C LEU A 79 7.76 -8.63 -3.33
N ARG A 80 7.81 -8.17 -4.60
CA ARG A 80 8.37 -8.97 -5.71
C ARG A 80 9.86 -9.24 -5.53
N ILE A 81 10.63 -8.25 -5.08
CA ILE A 81 12.06 -8.43 -4.78
C ILE A 81 12.24 -9.45 -3.66
N LEU A 82 11.51 -9.32 -2.55
CA LEU A 82 11.59 -10.25 -1.43
C LEU A 82 11.28 -11.71 -1.83
N ILE A 83 10.25 -11.92 -2.65
CA ILE A 83 9.91 -13.24 -3.18
C ILE A 83 11.05 -13.79 -4.08
N ALA A 84 11.64 -12.93 -4.91
CA ALA A 84 12.71 -13.31 -5.82
C ALA A 84 14.02 -13.70 -5.09
N ILE A 85 14.37 -12.98 -4.02
CA ILE A 85 15.61 -13.27 -3.26
C ILE A 85 15.41 -14.38 -2.23
N ASN A 86 14.19 -14.61 -1.75
CA ASN A 86 13.90 -15.62 -0.74
C ASN A 86 12.57 -16.33 -1.02
N LYS A 87 12.67 -17.42 -1.80
CA LYS A 87 11.52 -18.25 -2.21
C LYS A 87 10.75 -18.85 -1.04
N LYS A 88 11.37 -19.03 0.14
CA LYS A 88 10.69 -19.56 1.34
C LYS A 88 9.60 -18.61 1.87
N LEU A 89 9.71 -17.32 1.57
CA LEU A 89 8.72 -16.32 1.97
C LEU A 89 7.54 -16.22 1.01
N GLU A 90 7.61 -16.85 -0.17
CA GLU A 90 6.61 -16.70 -1.24
C GLU A 90 5.19 -16.97 -0.77
N THR A 91 4.95 -18.07 -0.07
CA THR A 91 3.62 -18.43 0.44
C THR A 91 3.03 -17.36 1.37
N ARG A 92 3.88 -16.61 2.11
CA ARG A 92 3.46 -15.52 3.00
C ARG A 92 3.31 -14.19 2.26
N LEU A 93 4.10 -13.95 1.22
CA LEU A 93 4.16 -12.67 0.51
C LEU A 93 3.22 -12.60 -0.70
N LEU A 94 2.89 -13.72 -1.35
CA LEU A 94 1.97 -13.74 -2.49
C LEU A 94 0.59 -13.15 -2.17
N PRO A 95 -0.05 -13.46 -1.02
CA PRO A 95 -1.33 -12.83 -0.66
C PRO A 95 -1.22 -11.31 -0.56
N LEU A 96 -0.14 -10.79 0.06
CA LEU A 96 0.11 -9.35 0.17
C LEU A 96 0.39 -8.71 -1.19
N LEU A 97 1.10 -9.43 -2.07
CA LEU A 97 1.35 -8.97 -3.42
C LEU A 97 0.03 -8.83 -4.20
N ASN A 98 -0.85 -9.82 -4.12
CA ASN A 98 -2.16 -9.77 -4.76
C ASN A 98 -3.02 -8.64 -4.20
N GLU A 99 -3.09 -8.51 -2.88
CA GLU A 99 -3.82 -7.43 -2.21
C GLU A 99 -3.27 -6.04 -2.60
N SER A 100 -1.95 -5.90 -2.75
CA SER A 100 -1.36 -4.64 -3.24
C SER A 100 -1.78 -4.31 -4.68
N ASN A 101 -1.94 -5.30 -5.57
CA ASN A 101 -2.45 -5.09 -6.93
C ASN A 101 -3.94 -4.66 -6.92
N GLU A 102 -4.74 -5.26 -6.04
CA GLU A 102 -6.13 -4.86 -5.84
C GLU A 102 -6.23 -3.41 -5.34
N LEU A 103 -5.41 -3.03 -4.36
CA LEU A 103 -5.33 -1.66 -3.86
C LEU A 103 -4.90 -0.66 -4.94
N ILE A 104 -3.87 -0.99 -5.72
CA ILE A 104 -3.45 -0.16 -6.86
C ILE A 104 -4.62 0.08 -7.82
N SER A 105 -5.36 -0.97 -8.16
CA SER A 105 -6.50 -0.90 -9.07
C SER A 105 -7.64 -0.06 -8.49
N LEU A 106 -7.94 -0.24 -7.20
CA LEU A 106 -8.97 0.49 -6.47
C LEU A 106 -8.64 1.99 -6.36
N ILE A 107 -7.41 2.32 -5.95
CA ILE A 107 -6.94 3.71 -5.82
C ILE A 107 -6.96 4.38 -7.20
N HIS A 108 -6.47 3.70 -8.23
CA HIS A 108 -6.48 4.23 -9.59
C HIS A 108 -7.91 4.49 -10.13
N ALA A 109 -8.84 3.56 -9.89
CA ALA A 109 -10.25 3.74 -10.24
C ALA A 109 -10.87 4.93 -9.50
N THR A 110 -10.55 5.09 -8.21
CA THR A 110 -11.02 6.22 -7.40
C THR A 110 -10.51 7.55 -7.98
N ILE A 111 -9.22 7.67 -8.27
CA ILE A 111 -8.64 8.87 -8.90
C ILE A 111 -9.31 9.18 -10.23
N LYS A 112 -9.55 8.16 -11.07
CA LYS A 112 -10.20 8.34 -12.38
C LYS A 112 -11.63 8.86 -12.25
N ASN A 113 -12.39 8.31 -11.31
CA ASN A 113 -13.78 8.73 -11.06
C ASN A 113 -13.89 10.11 -10.40
N SER A 114 -12.83 10.55 -9.72
CA SER A 114 -12.71 11.88 -9.14
C SER A 114 -12.21 12.94 -10.13
N LYS A 115 -12.01 12.66 -11.41
CA LYS A 115 -11.72 13.72 -12.40
C LYS A 115 -13.04 14.35 -12.89
N PRO A 116 -13.10 15.67 -13.11
CA PRO A 116 -14.26 16.28 -13.75
C PRO A 116 -14.47 15.64 -15.13
N LYS A 117 -15.71 15.26 -15.43
CA LYS A 117 -16.09 14.89 -16.80
C LYS A 117 -16.13 16.17 -17.61
N ASN A 118 -15.21 16.30 -18.56
CA ASN A 118 -15.31 17.31 -19.63
C ASN A 118 -16.47 16.96 -20.56
#